data_AF-A0A3S5CAU5-F1
#
_entry.id   AF-A0A3S5CAU5-F1
#
_cell.length_a   1.000
_cell.length_b   1.000
_cell.length_c   1.000
_cell.angle_alpha   90.00
_cell.angle_beta   90.00
_cell.angle_gamma   90.00
#
_symmetry.space_group_name_H-M   'P 1'
#
loop_
_entity.id
_entity.type
_entity.pdbx_description
1 polymer ?
#
loop_
_entity_poly.entity_id
_entity_poly.type
_entity_poly.pdbx_seq_one_letter_code
_entity_poly.pdbx_strand_id
1 'polypeptide(L)' 'MADSKALVNEIFKAIPPRKAISTIHDAGLSERSVYKWRRGQTCPSFDNLQAFANAVGLELSLTAKDES' A
#
# COMPACT_ATOMS: atom_id res chain seq x y z
N MET A 1 3.93 13.47 3.14
CA MET A 1 3.28 12.99 1.88
C MET A 1 4.19 12.09 1.04
N ALA A 2 5.53 12.16 1.18
CA ALA A 2 6.46 11.27 0.47
C ALA A 2 6.41 9.80 0.95
N ASP A 3 6.18 9.57 2.24
CA ASP A 3 6.24 8.22 2.84
C ASP A 3 5.14 7.28 2.34
N SER A 4 3.90 7.77 2.19
CA SER A 4 2.78 6.91 1.76
C SER A 4 2.93 6.43 0.32
N LYS A 5 3.44 7.28 -0.60
CA LYS A 5 3.74 6.86 -1.98
C LYS A 5 4.83 5.78 -2.02
N ALA A 6 5.89 5.96 -1.24
CA ALA A 6 6.98 4.98 -1.18
C ALA A 6 6.45 3.64 -0.66
N LEU A 7 5.73 3.66 0.45
CA LEU A 7 5.15 2.47 1.06
C LEU A 7 4.19 1.72 0.12
N VAL A 8 3.28 2.43 -0.55
CA VAL A 8 2.37 1.80 -1.54
C VAL A 8 3.14 1.13 -2.68
N ASN A 9 4.24 1.74 -3.14
CA ASN A 9 5.06 1.14 -4.19
C ASN A 9 5.85 -0.07 -3.69
N GLU A 10 6.31 -0.09 -2.44
CA GLU A 10 6.92 -1.28 -1.83
C GLU A 10 5.93 -2.44 -1.73
N ILE A 11 4.73 -2.19 -1.20
CA ILE A 11 3.65 -3.19 -1.16
C ILE A 11 3.34 -3.69 -2.58
N PHE A 12 3.23 -2.78 -3.55
CA PHE A 12 2.91 -3.14 -4.93
C PHE A 12 4.01 -4.00 -5.60
N LYS A 13 5.29 -3.82 -5.25
CA LYS A 13 6.39 -4.64 -5.77
C LYS A 13 6.33 -6.08 -5.25
N ALA A 14 5.77 -6.31 -4.07
CA ALA A 14 5.61 -7.64 -3.49
C ALA A 14 4.51 -8.47 -4.19
N ILE A 15 3.67 -7.84 -5.02
CA ILE A 15 2.63 -8.54 -5.77
C ILE A 15 3.25 -9.42 -6.86
N PRO A 16 2.86 -10.71 -6.97
CA PRO A 16 3.27 -11.57 -8.08
C PRO A 16 2.90 -10.98 -9.45
N PRO A 17 3.73 -11.21 -10.49
CA PRO A 17 3.42 -10.81 -11.85
C PRO A 17 2.02 -11.28 -12.27
N ARG A 18 1.25 -10.41 -12.94
CA ARG A 18 -0.13 -10.67 -13.40
C ARG A 18 -1.18 -10.88 -12.30
N LYS A 19 -0.86 -10.64 -11.02
CA LYS A 19 -1.82 -10.71 -9.90
C LYS A 19 -2.23 -9.35 -9.34
N ALA A 20 -1.72 -8.25 -9.86
CA ALA A 20 -1.97 -6.90 -9.34
C ALA A 20 -3.47 -6.58 -9.16
N ILE A 21 -4.28 -6.80 -10.19
CA ILE A 21 -5.72 -6.48 -10.12
C ILE A 21 -6.43 -7.37 -9.09
N SER A 22 -6.20 -8.69 -9.12
CA SER A 22 -6.83 -9.60 -8.14
C SER A 22 -6.42 -9.27 -6.72
N THR A 23 -5.13 -9.03 -6.45
CA THR A 23 -4.65 -8.67 -5.10
C THR A 23 -5.25 -7.36 -4.60
N ILE A 24 -5.41 -6.35 -5.47
CA ILE A 24 -6.06 -5.10 -5.11
C ILE A 24 -7.54 -5.33 -4.74
N HIS A 25 -8.25 -6.18 -5.48
CA HIS A 25 -9.65 -6.50 -5.19
C HIS A 25 -9.82 -7.37 -3.95
N ASP A 26 -8.92 -8.34 -3.72
CA ASP A 26 -8.91 -9.18 -2.52
C ASP A 26 -8.66 -8.33 -1.26
N ALA A 27 -7.92 -7.23 -1.39
CA ALA A 27 -7.74 -6.22 -0.34
C ALA A 27 -8.97 -5.32 -0.12
N GLY A 28 -10.03 -5.45 -0.92
CA GLY A 28 -11.21 -4.58 -0.89
C GLY A 28 -10.95 -3.16 -1.42
N LEU A 29 -9.90 -2.96 -2.21
CA LEU A 29 -9.45 -1.65 -2.67
C LEU A 29 -9.86 -1.38 -4.13
N SER A 30 -10.00 -0.10 -4.46
CA SER A 30 -10.19 0.33 -5.85
C SER A 30 -8.85 0.39 -6.59
N GLU A 31 -8.76 -0.26 -7.76
CA GLU A 31 -7.63 -0.12 -8.69
C GLU A 31 -7.28 1.35 -8.94
N ARG A 32 -8.29 2.16 -9.26
CA ARG A 32 -8.11 3.58 -9.57
C ARG A 32 -7.44 4.32 -8.42
N SER A 33 -7.87 4.05 -7.18
CA SER A 33 -7.28 4.66 -5.98
C SER A 33 -5.84 4.22 -5.79
N VAL A 34 -5.54 2.92 -5.88
CA VAL A 34 -4.18 2.38 -5.75
C VAL A 34 -3.23 3.00 -6.79
N TYR A 35 -3.64 3.09 -8.05
CA TYR A 35 -2.82 3.73 -9.09
C TYR A 35 -2.65 5.25 -8.91
N LYS A 36 -3.59 5.95 -8.27
CA LYS A 36 -3.40 7.36 -7.87
C LYS A 36 -2.41 7.47 -6.71
N TRP A 37 -2.48 6.59 -5.72
CA TRP A 37 -1.54 6.54 -4.59
C TRP A 37 -0.11 6.27 -5.04
N ARG A 38 0.09 5.30 -5.95
CA ARG A 38 1.41 5.02 -6.55
C ARG A 38 2.05 6.22 -7.24
N ARG A 39 1.23 7.08 -7.84
CA ARG A 39 1.66 8.33 -8.50
C ARG A 39 1.78 9.50 -7.54
N GLY A 40 1.41 9.34 -6.26
CA GLY A 40 1.40 10.41 -5.26
C GLY A 40 0.30 11.46 -5.47
N GLN A 41 -0.74 11.15 -6.24
CA GLN A 41 -1.83 12.09 -6.56
C GLN A 41 -2.83 12.23 -5.42
N THR A 42 -2.96 11.19 -4.59
CA THR A 42 -3.83 11.16 -3.41
C THR A 42 -3.13 10.32 -2.33
N CYS A 43 -3.56 10.47 -1.08
CA CYS A 43 -2.99 9.71 0.04
C CYS A 43 -3.96 8.60 0.49
N PRO A 44 -3.51 7.35 0.68
CA PRO A 44 -4.32 6.33 1.36
C PRO A 44 -4.46 6.65 2.84
N SER A 45 -5.54 6.14 3.46
CA SER A 45 -5.63 6.01 4.92
C SER A 45 -4.72 4.89 5.43
N PHE A 46 -4.52 4.82 6.74
CA PHE A 46 -3.81 3.71 7.36
C PHE A 46 -4.50 2.36 7.08
N ASP A 47 -5.83 2.29 7.21
CA ASP A 47 -6.58 1.05 6.95
C ASP A 47 -6.39 0.54 5.52
N ASN A 48 -6.35 1.46 4.54
CA ASN A 48 -6.08 1.09 3.15
C ASN A 48 -4.67 0.53 2.97
N LEU A 49 -3.68 1.11 3.65
CA LEU A 49 -2.30 0.62 3.62
C LEU A 49 -2.20 -0.77 4.27
N GLN A 50 -2.83 -0.95 5.43
CA GLN A 50 -2.86 -2.22 6.16
C GLN A 50 -3.54 -3.31 5.35
N ALA A 51 -4.72 -3.05 4.78
CA ALA A 51 -5.43 -3.99 3.92
C ALA A 51 -4.58 -4.39 2.70
N PHE A 52 -3.89 -3.41 2.10
CA PHE A 52 -3.04 -3.70 0.94
C PHE A 52 -1.81 -4.54 1.29
N ALA A 53 -1.16 -4.25 2.42
CA ALA A 53 -0.03 -5.02 2.95
C ALA A 53 -0.45 -6.46 3.28
N ASN A 54 -1.58 -6.64 3.96
CA ASN A 54 -2.11 -7.97 4.30
C ASN A 54 -2.37 -8.82 3.05
N ALA A 55 -2.84 -8.23 1.95
CA ALA A 55 -3.12 -8.94 0.70
C ALA A 55 -1.87 -9.52 0.01
N VAL A 56 -0.68 -9.05 0.39
CA VAL A 56 0.61 -9.60 -0.07
C VAL A 56 1.38 -10.29 1.05
N GLY A 57 0.77 -10.51 2.22
CA GLY A 57 1.39 -11.16 3.37
C GLY A 57 2.43 -10.30 4.10
N LEU A 58 2.33 -8.98 4.00
CA LEU A 58 3.16 -8.02 4.75
C LEU A 58 2.39 -7.47 5.94
N GLU A 59 3.12 -7.12 7.01
CA GLU A 59 2.59 -6.45 8.20
C GLU A 59 3.17 -5.03 8.28
N LEU A 60 2.32 -4.04 8.56
CA LEU A 60 2.78 -2.68 8.85
C LEU A 60 3.01 -2.54 10.34
N SER A 61 4.19 -2.07 10.72
CA SER A 61 4.53 -1.75 12.11
C SER A 61 4.79 -0.26 12.25
N LEU A 62 4.22 0.34 13.29
CA LEU A 62 4.53 1.71 13.68
C LEU A 62 5.77 1.67 14.58
N THR A 63 6.89 2.16 14.07
CA THR A 63 8.05 2.46 14.90
C THR A 63 7.99 3.93 15.29
N ALA A 64 7.95 4.21 16.60
CA ALA A 64 8.24 5.54 17.07
C ALA A 64 9.69 5.85 16.67
N LYS A 65 9.92 6.97 15.98
CA LYS A 65 11.27 7.52 15.90
C LYS A 65 11.59 8.00 17.31
N ASP A 66 12.46 7.29 18.02
CA ASP A 66 13.14 7.85 19.19
C ASP A 66 13.91 9.09 18.71
N GLU A 67 13.40 10.27 19.07
CA GLU A 67 14.15 11.51 18.99
C GLU A 67 15.11 11.53 20.19
N SER A 68 16.35 11.07 19.97
CA SER A 68 17.50 11.31 20.85
C SER A 68 18.33 12.48 20.33
#